data_AF-A0A0P0A9B7-F1
#
_entry.id   AF-A0A0P0A9B7-F1
#
_cell.length_a   1.000
_cell.length_b   1.000
_cell.length_c   1.000
_cell.angle_alpha   90.00
_cell.angle_beta   90.00
_cell.angle_gamma   90.00
#
_symmetry.space_group_name_H-M   'P 1'
#
loop_
_entity.id
_entity.type
_entity.pdbx_description
1 polymer ?
#
loop_
_entity_poly.entity_id
_entity_poly.type
_entity_poly.pdbx_seq_one_letter_code
_entity_poly.pdbx_strand_id
1 'polypeptide(L)'
;MAKTAGVSVGSLYQYFPSKDAIIAELIRAMRQSMRDDIISTVAFCADRPLRFSIARMVRAVIHHHTHANRRIDVLEHLERHLPPDPQARQMLDEMRSAIAQMLARHHIPQPAQAASDLLNLIFGMAHPALHNGETNFDALANRIEPAALGYLGITP
;
A
#
# COMPACT_ATOMS: atom_id res chain seq x y z
N MET A 1 -24.99 8.69 29.63
CA MET A 1 -24.42 8.75 28.26
C MET A 1 -23.31 7.70 28.18
N ALA A 2 -23.59 6.40 28.15
CA ALA A 2 -24.15 5.57 27.08
C ALA A 2 -23.33 5.61 25.76
N LYS A 3 -22.64 4.49 25.50
CA LYS A 3 -22.09 3.99 24.22
C LYS A 3 -20.77 4.56 23.71
N THR A 4 -19.67 4.03 24.25
CA THR A 4 -18.52 3.65 23.40
C THR A 4 -18.45 2.12 23.48
N ALA A 5 -18.69 1.44 22.35
CA ALA A 5 -18.68 -0.01 22.24
C ALA A 5 -17.42 -0.58 22.93
N GLY A 6 -17.53 -1.43 23.94
CA GLY A 6 -18.24 -2.71 23.85
C GLY A 6 -17.29 -3.86 23.47
N VAL A 7 -15.97 -3.65 23.50
CA VAL A 7 -14.99 -4.75 23.39
C VAL A 7 -14.03 -4.65 24.56
N SER A 8 -14.23 -5.50 25.56
CA SER A 8 -13.23 -5.66 26.61
C SER A 8 -12.00 -6.31 25.98
N VAL A 9 -10.82 -5.77 26.28
CA VAL A 9 -9.52 -6.36 25.90
C VAL A 9 -9.41 -7.82 26.40
N GLY A 10 -10.18 -8.21 27.40
CA GLY A 10 -10.22 -9.56 27.98
C GLY A 10 -10.87 -10.64 27.10
N SER A 11 -11.67 -10.29 26.08
CA SER A 11 -12.36 -11.29 25.23
C SER A 11 -11.54 -11.75 24.03
N LEU A 12 -10.47 -11.03 23.69
CA LEU A 12 -9.55 -11.38 22.59
C LEU A 12 -8.53 -12.47 22.97
N TYR A 13 -8.26 -12.65 24.26
CA TYR A 13 -7.25 -13.61 24.75
C TYR A 13 -7.71 -15.08 24.75
N GLN A 14 -9.00 -15.35 24.57
CA GLN A 14 -9.51 -16.73 24.65
C GLN A 14 -9.30 -17.57 23.37
N TYR A 15 -8.90 -16.96 22.25
CA TYR A 15 -8.87 -17.67 20.96
C TYR A 15 -7.51 -17.68 20.23
N PHE A 16 -6.47 -17.00 20.73
CA PHE A 16 -5.18 -16.92 20.04
C PHE A 16 -4.00 -17.20 21.00
N PRO A 17 -3.17 -18.23 20.74
CA PRO A 17 -2.16 -18.72 21.70
C PRO A 17 -0.96 -17.77 21.92
N SER A 18 -0.80 -16.69 21.13
CA SER A 18 0.17 -15.62 21.39
C SER A 18 -0.29 -14.29 20.76
N LYS A 19 0.11 -13.16 21.35
CA LYS A 19 -0.20 -11.80 20.85
C LYS A 19 0.26 -11.58 19.40
N ASP A 20 1.31 -12.28 19.00
CA ASP A 20 1.94 -12.19 17.69
C ASP A 20 1.03 -12.69 16.55
N ALA A 21 0.19 -13.70 16.81
CA ALA A 21 -0.76 -14.20 15.83
C ALA A 21 -1.83 -13.18 15.47
N ILE A 22 -2.32 -12.41 16.46
CA ILE A 22 -3.29 -11.33 16.24
C ILE A 22 -2.64 -10.19 15.44
N ILE A 23 -1.40 -9.84 15.78
CA ILE A 23 -0.64 -8.80 15.08
C ILE A 23 -0.41 -9.20 13.62
N ALA A 24 0.00 -10.45 13.37
CA ALA A 24 0.21 -10.97 12.03
C ALA A 24 -1.07 -10.93 11.18
N GLU A 25 -2.21 -11.36 11.72
CA GLU A 25 -3.49 -11.31 11.01
C GLU A 25 -3.96 -9.89 10.72
N LEU A 26 -3.72 -8.93 11.64
CA LEU A 26 -4.03 -7.52 11.41
C LEU A 26 -3.17 -6.91 10.29
N ILE A 27 -1.86 -7.18 10.29
CA ILE A 27 -0.94 -6.74 9.22
C ILE A 27 -1.39 -7.32 7.88
N ARG A 28 -1.75 -8.60 7.88
CA ARG A 28 -2.21 -9.32 6.69
C ARG A 28 -3.51 -8.74 6.13
N ALA A 29 -4.51 -8.48 6.97
CA ALA A 29 -5.77 -7.85 6.56
C ALA A 29 -5.55 -6.44 5.99
N MET A 30 -4.68 -5.66 6.63
CA MET A 30 -4.30 -4.33 6.15
C MET A 30 -3.67 -4.41 4.76
N ARG A 31 -2.67 -5.27 4.59
CA ARG A 31 -2.03 -5.46 3.29
C ARG A 31 -3.05 -5.90 2.23
N GLN A 32 -3.98 -6.80 2.56
CA GLN A 32 -4.99 -7.29 1.60
C GLN A 32 -5.85 -6.15 1.07
N SER A 33 -6.26 -5.24 1.96
CA SER A 33 -6.99 -4.04 1.58
C SER A 33 -6.15 -3.13 0.66
N MET A 34 -4.86 -2.94 0.96
CA MET A 34 -3.95 -2.16 0.09
C MET A 34 -3.78 -2.79 -1.29
N ARG A 35 -3.64 -4.12 -1.35
CA ARG A 35 -3.58 -4.88 -2.61
C ARG A 35 -4.84 -4.65 -3.42
N ASP A 36 -6.02 -4.78 -2.81
CA ASP A 36 -7.30 -4.61 -3.48
C ASP A 36 -7.49 -3.19 -4.02
N ASP A 37 -7.08 -2.17 -3.26
CA ASP A 37 -7.10 -0.77 -3.71
C ASP A 37 -6.22 -0.56 -4.95
N ILE A 38 -5.02 -1.15 -4.97
CA ILE A 38 -4.09 -1.03 -6.10
C ILE A 38 -4.57 -1.83 -7.31
N ILE A 39 -4.99 -3.09 -7.14
CA ILE A 39 -5.48 -3.93 -8.24
C ILE A 39 -6.74 -3.31 -8.85
N SER A 40 -7.69 -2.85 -8.03
CA SER A 40 -8.90 -2.18 -8.53
C SER A 40 -8.57 -0.88 -9.26
N THR A 41 -7.60 -0.11 -8.77
CA THR A 41 -7.12 1.10 -9.44
C THR A 41 -6.50 0.79 -10.80
N VAL A 42 -5.63 -0.22 -10.87
CA VAL A 42 -5.00 -0.67 -12.13
C VAL A 42 -6.07 -1.14 -13.12
N ALA A 43 -7.04 -1.94 -12.67
CA ALA A 43 -8.14 -2.40 -13.51
C ALA A 43 -9.00 -1.24 -14.02
N PHE A 44 -9.34 -0.28 -13.16
CA PHE A 44 -10.11 0.92 -13.52
C PHE A 44 -9.37 1.83 -14.52
N CYS A 45 -8.05 1.82 -14.49
CA CYS A 45 -7.20 2.66 -15.34
C CYS A 45 -6.67 1.95 -16.59
N ALA A 46 -7.10 0.71 -16.86
CA ALA A 46 -6.59 -0.13 -17.94
C ALA A 46 -6.55 0.55 -19.33
N ASP A 47 -7.55 1.38 -19.64
CA ASP A 47 -7.69 2.09 -20.92
C ASP A 47 -7.46 3.60 -20.80
N ARG A 48 -6.89 4.05 -19.67
CA ARG A 48 -6.67 5.47 -19.39
C ARG A 48 -5.22 5.86 -19.68
N PRO A 49 -4.92 7.15 -19.90
CA PRO A 49 -3.54 7.60 -20.06
C PRO A 49 -2.69 7.20 -18.85
N LEU A 50 -1.46 6.72 -19.09
CA LEU A 50 -0.57 6.24 -18.03
C LEU A 50 -0.37 7.29 -16.92
N ARG A 51 -0.27 8.58 -17.28
CA ARG A 51 -0.24 9.70 -16.31
C ARG A 51 -1.39 9.66 -15.31
N PHE A 52 -2.60 9.43 -15.79
CA PHE A 52 -3.80 9.32 -14.95
C PHE A 52 -3.71 8.09 -14.04
N SER A 53 -3.28 6.95 -14.60
CA SER A 53 -3.13 5.69 -13.85
C SER A 53 -2.13 5.83 -12.70
N ILE A 54 -0.99 6.48 -12.94
CA ILE A 54 0.03 6.76 -11.90
C ILE A 54 -0.51 7.68 -10.82
N ALA A 55 -1.13 8.81 -11.19
CA ALA A 55 -1.71 9.75 -10.22
C ALA A 55 -2.77 9.05 -9.32
N ARG A 56 -3.62 8.21 -9.92
CA ARG A 56 -4.60 7.41 -9.17
C ARG A 56 -3.94 6.42 -8.22
N MET A 57 -2.88 5.74 -8.64
CA MET A 57 -2.16 4.77 -7.80
C MET A 57 -1.46 5.45 -6.62
N VAL A 58 -0.79 6.58 -6.84
CA VAL A 58 -0.15 7.38 -5.78
C VAL A 58 -1.20 7.80 -4.74
N ARG A 59 -2.33 8.33 -5.19
CA ARG A 59 -3.42 8.72 -4.29
C ARG A 59 -4.02 7.53 -3.54
N ALA A 60 -4.16 6.36 -4.17
CA ALA A 60 -4.66 5.16 -3.50
C ALA A 60 -3.75 4.77 -2.32
N VAL A 61 -2.43 4.78 -2.52
CA VAL A 61 -1.45 4.49 -1.45
C VAL A 61 -1.55 5.49 -0.30
N ILE A 62 -1.61 6.78 -0.62
CA ILE A 62 -1.73 7.84 0.38
C ILE A 62 -3.04 7.69 1.16
N HIS A 63 -4.18 7.54 0.46
CA HIS A 63 -5.49 7.39 1.08
C HIS A 63 -5.61 6.14 1.95
N HIS A 64 -5.02 5.02 1.54
CA HIS A 64 -5.00 3.78 2.31
C HIS A 64 -4.44 4.01 3.73
N HIS A 65 -3.33 4.74 3.83
CA HIS A 65 -2.73 5.14 5.11
C HIS A 65 -3.60 6.10 5.93
N THR A 66 -4.40 6.97 5.28
CA THR A 66 -5.28 7.89 6.02
C THR A 66 -6.45 7.18 6.70
N HIS A 67 -6.98 6.12 6.07
CA HIS A 67 -8.10 5.36 6.60
C HIS A 67 -7.66 4.34 7.64
N ALA A 68 -6.46 3.80 7.47
CA ALA A 68 -5.85 2.94 8.45
C ALA A 68 -5.06 3.79 9.46
N ASN A 69 -5.78 4.38 10.42
CA ASN A 69 -5.26 5.08 11.61
C ASN A 69 -3.92 4.52 12.13
N ARG A 70 -3.11 5.37 12.82
CA ARG A 70 -1.89 5.17 13.68
C ARG A 70 -1.59 3.78 14.28
N ARG A 71 -2.54 2.86 14.29
CA ARG A 71 -2.41 1.43 14.57
C ARG A 71 -1.49 0.71 13.57
N ILE A 72 -1.37 1.17 12.33
CA ILE A 72 -0.43 0.61 11.33
C ILE A 72 1.00 0.66 11.84
N ASP A 73 1.46 1.81 12.33
CA ASP A 73 2.87 2.03 12.70
C ASP A 73 3.34 1.05 13.77
N VAL A 74 2.48 0.76 14.75
CA VAL A 74 2.75 -0.21 15.82
C VAL A 74 2.80 -1.63 15.25
N LEU A 75 1.91 -1.96 14.31
CA LEU A 75 1.85 -3.28 13.68
C LEU A 75 3.07 -3.53 12.77
N GLU A 76 3.45 -2.57 11.92
CA GLU A 76 4.63 -2.67 11.05
C GLU A 76 5.95 -2.71 11.86
N HIS A 77 6.03 -1.98 12.98
CA HIS A 77 7.18 -2.07 13.88
C HIS A 77 7.33 -3.48 14.47
N LEU A 78 6.22 -4.09 14.88
CA LEU A 78 6.20 -5.43 15.45
C LEU A 78 6.48 -6.50 14.38
N GLU A 79 6.15 -6.23 13.12
CA GLU A 79 6.46 -7.12 12.00
C GLU A 79 7.95 -7.38 11.80
N ARG A 80 8.82 -6.40 12.09
CA ARG A 80 10.28 -6.58 11.97
C ARG A 80 10.83 -7.73 12.84
N HIS A 81 10.05 -8.21 13.80
CA HIS A 81 10.37 -9.32 14.68
C HIS A 81 9.58 -10.60 14.37
N LEU A 82 8.67 -10.57 13.38
CA LEU A 82 7.90 -11.72 12.94
C LEU A 82 8.66 -12.52 11.86
N PRO A 83 8.45 -13.84 11.76
CA PRO A 83 8.95 -14.62 10.65
C PRO A 83 8.35 -14.12 9.32
N PRO A 84 9.06 -14.29 8.18
CA PRO A 84 8.55 -13.89 6.87
C PRO A 84 7.19 -14.51 6.58
N ASP A 85 6.20 -13.70 6.20
CA ASP A 85 4.87 -14.17 5.76
C ASP A 85 4.89 -14.49 4.25
N PRO A 86 4.81 -15.77 3.84
CA PRO A 86 4.77 -16.15 2.43
C PRO A 86 3.60 -15.53 1.68
N GLN A 87 2.49 -15.26 2.36
CA GLN A 87 1.32 -14.69 1.73
C GLN A 87 1.47 -13.19 1.47
N ALA A 88 2.11 -12.45 2.37
CA ALA A 88 2.49 -11.07 2.10
C ALA A 88 3.38 -10.95 0.85
N ARG A 89 4.32 -11.90 0.68
CA ARG A 89 5.16 -11.96 -0.51
C ARG A 89 4.35 -12.23 -1.77
N GLN A 90 3.49 -13.26 -1.75
CA GLN A 90 2.59 -13.57 -2.87
C GLN A 90 1.76 -12.33 -3.27
N MET A 91 1.29 -11.59 -2.27
CA MET A 91 0.43 -10.45 -2.52
C MET A 91 1.14 -9.26 -3.17
N LEU A 92 2.39 -8.99 -2.77
CA LEU A 92 3.24 -8.03 -3.46
C LEU A 92 3.53 -8.46 -4.89
N ASP A 93 3.71 -9.76 -5.13
CA ASP A 93 3.93 -10.30 -6.48
C ASP A 93 2.68 -10.16 -7.36
N GLU A 94 1.47 -10.34 -6.80
CA GLU A 94 0.20 -10.06 -7.50
C GLU A 94 0.08 -8.59 -7.91
N MET A 95 0.41 -7.65 -7.02
CA MET A 95 0.40 -6.22 -7.31
C MET A 95 1.42 -5.87 -8.40
N ARG A 96 2.65 -6.38 -8.29
CA ARG A 96 3.70 -6.20 -9.30
C ARG A 96 3.28 -6.73 -10.66
N SER A 97 2.65 -7.90 -10.70
CA SER A 97 2.13 -8.49 -11.93
C SER A 97 1.06 -7.61 -12.58
N ALA A 98 0.10 -7.11 -11.80
CA ALA A 98 -0.94 -6.22 -12.31
C ALA A 98 -0.36 -4.92 -12.88
N ILE A 99 0.57 -4.28 -12.15
CA ILE A 99 1.24 -3.05 -12.59
C ILE A 99 2.09 -3.34 -13.84
N ALA A 100 2.83 -4.44 -13.89
CA ALA A 100 3.64 -4.82 -15.05
C ALA A 100 2.77 -5.01 -16.31
N GLN A 101 1.60 -5.63 -16.18
CA GLN A 101 0.66 -5.78 -17.29
C GLN A 101 0.17 -4.42 -17.80
N MET A 102 -0.16 -3.49 -16.90
CA MET A 102 -0.54 -2.12 -17.27
C MET A 102 0.60 -1.40 -17.99
N LEU A 103 1.82 -1.45 -17.44
CA LEU A 103 3.01 -0.82 -18.03
C LEU A 103 3.33 -1.39 -19.42
N ALA A 104 3.17 -2.71 -19.60
CA ALA A 104 3.38 -3.37 -20.89
C ALA A 104 2.41 -2.86 -21.97
N ARG A 105 1.12 -2.63 -21.63
CA ARG A 105 0.12 -2.05 -22.55
C ARG A 105 0.49 -0.62 -22.98
N HIS A 106 1.18 0.11 -22.11
CA HIS A 106 1.70 1.44 -22.41
C HIS A 106 3.11 1.42 -23.03
N HIS A 107 3.61 0.26 -23.45
CA HIS A 107 4.92 0.09 -24.10
C HIS A 107 6.11 0.56 -23.25
N ILE A 108 5.97 0.51 -21.92
CA ILE A 108 7.09 0.79 -21.01
C ILE A 108 8.11 -0.37 -21.10
N PRO A 109 9.40 -0.08 -21.31
CA PRO A 109 10.42 -1.11 -21.39
C PRO A 109 10.58 -1.82 -20.04
N GLN A 110 10.90 -3.11 -20.08
CA GLN A 110 11.17 -3.93 -18.90
C GLN A 110 10.05 -3.83 -17.83
N PRO A 111 8.78 -4.09 -18.21
CA PRO A 111 7.61 -3.74 -17.38
C PRO A 111 7.61 -4.40 -16.00
N ALA A 112 8.19 -5.59 -15.85
CA ALA A 112 8.32 -6.26 -14.55
C ALA A 112 9.28 -5.52 -13.60
N GLN A 113 10.43 -5.08 -14.12
CA GLN A 113 11.38 -4.28 -13.34
C GLN A 113 10.79 -2.91 -13.03
N ALA A 114 10.22 -2.24 -14.03
CA ALA A 114 9.57 -0.96 -13.86
C ALA A 114 8.43 -1.01 -12.82
N ALA A 115 7.63 -2.08 -12.78
CA ALA A 115 6.60 -2.26 -11.77
C ALA A 115 7.16 -2.39 -10.35
N SER A 116 8.24 -3.17 -10.18
CA SER A 116 8.90 -3.33 -8.89
C SER A 116 9.48 -2.01 -8.39
N ASP A 117 10.22 -1.30 -9.24
CA ASP A 117 10.86 -0.04 -8.90
C ASP A 117 9.84 1.07 -8.62
N LEU A 118 8.78 1.15 -9.43
CA LEU A 118 7.68 2.10 -9.25
C LEU A 118 6.99 1.90 -7.89
N LEU A 119 6.69 0.65 -7.52
CA LEU A 119 6.07 0.34 -6.24
C LEU A 119 7.00 0.69 -5.07
N ASN A 120 8.29 0.35 -5.18
CA ASN A 120 9.30 0.71 -4.18
C ASN A 120 9.48 2.24 -4.05
N LEU A 121 9.45 2.99 -5.16
CA LEU A 121 9.54 4.45 -5.18
C LEU A 121 8.35 5.07 -4.45
N ILE A 122 7.13 4.65 -4.81
CA ILE A 122 5.91 5.18 -4.20
C ILE A 122 5.88 4.87 -2.70
N PHE A 123 6.15 3.62 -2.30
CA PHE A 123 6.14 3.23 -0.89
C PHE A 123 7.27 3.88 -0.11
N GLY A 124 8.47 3.95 -0.68
CA GLY A 124 9.66 4.55 -0.07
C GLY A 124 9.51 6.05 0.18
N MET A 125 8.65 6.74 -0.58
CA MET A 125 8.32 8.15 -0.33
C MET A 125 7.08 8.32 0.56
N ALA A 126 6.04 7.51 0.34
CA ALA A 126 4.77 7.65 1.05
C ALA A 126 4.84 7.19 2.50
N HIS A 127 5.34 5.96 2.75
CA HIS A 127 5.28 5.36 4.09
C HIS A 127 6.08 6.19 5.11
N PRO A 128 7.34 6.61 4.87
CA PRO A 128 8.08 7.39 5.86
C PRO A 128 7.44 8.77 6.12
N ALA A 129 6.90 9.43 5.08
CA ALA A 129 6.25 10.73 5.24
C ALA A 129 5.00 10.61 6.11
N LEU A 130 4.15 9.62 5.83
CA LEU A 130 2.90 9.39 6.55
C LEU A 130 3.15 8.92 7.99
N HIS A 131 4.13 8.03 8.20
CA HIS A 131 4.59 7.61 9.53
C HIS A 131 5.11 8.81 10.35
N ASN A 132 5.76 9.78 9.71
CA ASN A 132 6.23 11.00 10.37
C ASN A 132 5.13 12.06 10.58
N GLY A 133 3.87 11.73 10.29
CA GLY A 133 2.72 12.59 10.54
C GLY A 133 2.45 13.63 9.46
N GLU A 134 2.93 13.43 8.24
CA GLU A 134 2.52 14.24 7.08
C GLU A 134 1.00 14.19 6.92
N THR A 135 0.35 15.35 7.00
CA THR A 135 -1.11 15.50 6.83
C THR A 135 -1.47 16.20 5.52
N ASN A 136 -0.49 16.79 4.83
CA ASN A 136 -0.71 17.42 3.53
C ASN A 136 -0.55 16.38 2.41
N PHE A 137 -1.61 15.61 2.19
CA PHE A 137 -1.65 14.52 1.21
C PHE A 137 -1.44 15.00 -0.23
N ASP A 138 -1.95 16.20 -0.56
CA ASP A 138 -1.74 16.79 -1.89
C ASP A 138 -0.28 17.17 -2.11
N ALA A 139 0.39 17.75 -1.11
CA ALA A 139 1.82 18.04 -1.19
C ALA A 139 2.67 16.76 -1.28
N LEU A 140 2.25 15.67 -0.62
CA LEU A 140 2.89 14.37 -0.78
C LEU A 140 2.70 13.81 -2.21
N ALA A 141 1.47 13.82 -2.73
CA ALA A 141 1.20 13.39 -4.11
C ALA A 141 2.00 14.21 -5.13
N ASN A 142 2.06 15.53 -4.98
CA ASN A 142 2.81 16.44 -5.85
C ASN A 142 4.33 16.20 -5.87
N ARG A 143 4.88 15.48 -4.88
CA ARG A 143 6.28 15.03 -4.88
C ARG A 143 6.44 13.67 -5.55
N ILE A 144 5.52 12.73 -5.28
CA ILE A 144 5.63 11.34 -5.73
C ILE A 144 5.25 11.21 -7.21
N GLU A 145 4.16 11.85 -7.65
CA GLU A 145 3.66 11.76 -9.03
C GLU A 145 4.73 12.13 -10.08
N PRO A 146 5.44 13.28 -10.00
CA PRO A 146 6.49 13.60 -10.96
C PRO A 146 7.71 12.67 -10.86
N ALA A 147 8.07 12.18 -9.67
CA ALA A 147 9.16 11.21 -9.50
C ALA A 147 8.84 9.87 -10.18
N ALA A 148 7.62 9.38 -9.98
CA ALA A 148 7.11 8.15 -10.60
C ALA A 148 7.05 8.28 -12.13
N LEU A 149 6.54 9.40 -12.65
CA LEU A 149 6.45 9.64 -14.10
C LEU A 149 7.82 9.84 -14.73
N GLY A 150 8.73 10.56 -14.05
CA GLY A 150 10.11 10.75 -14.48
C GLY A 150 10.88 9.43 -14.54
N TYR A 151 10.71 8.55 -13.55
CA TYR A 151 11.28 7.20 -13.56
C TYR A 151 10.83 6.39 -14.80
N LEU A 152 9.55 6.52 -15.18
CA LEU A 152 9.00 5.88 -16.38
C LEU A 152 9.37 6.57 -17.70
N GLY A 153 10.17 7.64 -17.67
CA GLY A 153 10.58 8.40 -18.85
C GLY A 153 9.46 9.28 -19.45
N ILE A 154 8.39 9.56 -18.71
CA ILE A 154 7.25 10.34 -19.19
C ILE A 154 7.48 11.82 -18.84
N THR A 155 8.11 12.57 -19.74
CA THR A 155 8.33 14.02 -19.59
C THR A 155 7.02 14.82 -19.68
N PRO A 156 6.86 15.89 -18.86
CA PRO A 156 5.62 16.66 -18.72
C PRO A 156 4.98 17.07 -20.04
#